data_AF-A0A3P8SBK2-F1
#
_entry.id   AF-A0A3P8SBK2-F1
#
_cell.length_a   1.000
_cell.length_b   1.000
_cell.length_c   1.000
_cell.angle_alpha   90.00
_cell.angle_beta   90.00
_cell.angle_gamma   90.00
#
_symmetry.space_group_name_H-M   'P 1'
#
loop_
_entity.id
_entity.type
_entity.pdbx_description
1 polymer ?
#
loop_
_entity_poly.entity_id
_entity_poly.type
_entity_poly.pdbx_seq_one_letter_code
_entity_poly.pdbx_strand_id
1 'polypeptide(L)' 'MLHLRTHTPTLTGITVVLSQAGVVVLPNHLADDFEAFCRSNPVPLPLLYRSQSGETSCPPLAKHADIR' A
#
# COMPACT_ATOMS: atom_id res chain seq x y z
N MET A 1 -9.01 0.14 -1.02
CA MET A 1 -7.85 0.02 -0.11
C MET A 1 -6.62 0.58 -0.80
N LEU A 2 -5.76 1.32 -0.11
CA LEU A 2 -4.52 1.88 -0.69
C LEU A 2 -3.29 1.51 0.15
N HIS A 3 -2.19 1.15 -0.51
CA HIS A 3 -0.89 0.87 0.12
C HIS A 3 0.10 2.01 -0.07
N LEU A 4 0.79 2.42 0.99
CA LEU A 4 1.76 3.52 0.99
C LEU A 4 3.14 3.03 1.45
N ARG A 5 4.22 3.35 0.74
CA ARG A 5 5.57 2.93 1.14
C ARG A 5 6.04 3.66 2.41
N THR A 6 6.58 2.93 3.38
CA THR A 6 7.33 3.51 4.51
C THR A 6 8.81 3.15 4.40
N HIS A 7 9.69 4.07 4.80
CA HIS A 7 11.14 3.87 4.72
C HIS A 7 11.61 3.02 5.91
N THR A 8 12.34 1.93 5.68
CA THR A 8 12.96 1.09 6.74
C THR A 8 14.49 1.08 6.65
N PRO A 9 15.21 0.99 7.78
CA PRO A 9 16.68 1.08 7.82
C PRO A 9 17.36 -0.24 7.41
N THR A 10 18.54 -0.11 6.82
CA THR A 10 19.40 -1.18 6.29
C THR A 10 19.95 -2.10 7.39
N LEU A 11 19.89 -3.42 7.20
CA LEU A 11 20.66 -4.41 7.97
C LEU A 11 21.45 -5.31 7.00
N THR A 12 22.77 -5.26 7.14
CA THR A 12 23.80 -5.87 6.29
C THR A 12 23.90 -7.39 6.44
N GLY A 13 24.04 -8.09 5.32
CA GLY A 13 24.40 -9.52 5.27
C GLY A 13 23.31 -10.37 4.63
N ILE A 14 23.38 -10.53 3.31
CA ILE A 14 22.38 -11.23 2.46
C ILE A 14 20.95 -10.67 2.68
N THR A 15 20.76 -9.39 2.41
CA THR A 15 19.51 -8.69 2.71
C THR A 15 18.46 -8.97 1.63
N VAL A 16 17.48 -9.84 1.93
CA VAL A 16 16.19 -9.75 1.25
C VAL A 16 15.53 -8.46 1.74
N VAL A 17 15.57 -7.41 0.93
CA VAL A 17 14.92 -6.13 1.25
C VAL A 17 13.41 -6.31 1.11
N LEU A 18 12.74 -6.67 2.20
CA LEU A 18 11.28 -6.65 2.27
C LEU A 18 10.85 -5.20 2.52
N SER A 19 10.24 -4.57 1.53
CA SER A 19 9.68 -3.21 1.70
C SER A 19 8.40 -3.29 2.52
N GLN A 20 8.31 -2.48 3.58
CA GLN A 20 7.07 -2.31 4.33
C GLN A 20 6.18 -1.26 3.64
N ALA A 21 4.87 -1.47 3.74
CA ALA A 21 3.87 -0.53 3.26
C ALA A 21 2.77 -0.36 4.30
N GLY A 22 2.36 0.89 4.56
CA GLY A 22 1.13 1.21 5.29
C GLY A 22 -0.10 0.83 4.46
N VAL A 23 -1.18 0.46 5.14
CA VAL A 23 -2.46 0.07 4.53
C VAL A 23 -3.55 1.02 5.02
N VAL A 24 -4.41 1.49 4.11
CA VAL A 24 -5.62 2.25 4.45
C VAL A 24 -6.85 1.52 3.91
N VAL A 25 -7.77 1.18 4.82
CA VAL A 25 -9.09 0.60 4.54
C VAL A 25 -10.15 1.64 4.85
N LEU A 26 -11.06 1.88 3.91
CA LEU A 26 -12.05 2.95 3.98
C LEU A 26 -13.29 2.57 3.15
N PRO A 27 -14.47 3.18 3.40
CA PRO A 27 -15.70 2.94 2.64
C PRO A 27 -15.56 3.21 1.13
N ASN A 28 -16.23 2.43 0.28
CA ASN A 28 -16.08 2.54 -1.18
C ASN A 28 -16.32 3.97 -1.73
N HIS A 29 -17.28 4.70 -1.16
CA HIS A 29 -17.63 6.05 -1.62
C HIS A 29 -16.54 7.10 -1.38
N LEU A 30 -15.52 6.82 -0.55
CA LEU A 30 -14.37 7.71 -0.31
C LEU A 30 -13.11 7.26 -1.08
N ALA A 31 -13.18 6.14 -1.82
CA ALA A 31 -11.99 5.54 -2.42
C ALA A 31 -11.38 6.38 -3.54
N ASP A 32 -12.23 6.97 -4.38
CA ASP A 32 -11.77 7.80 -5.50
C ASP A 32 -11.18 9.13 -5.00
N ASP A 33 -11.81 9.76 -4.01
CA ASP A 33 -11.31 10.98 -3.37
C ASP A 33 -9.95 10.75 -2.69
N PHE A 34 -9.80 9.64 -1.97
CA PHE A 34 -8.54 9.34 -1.31
C PHE A 34 -7.44 8.94 -2.31
N GLU A 35 -7.76 8.26 -3.41
CA GLU A 35 -6.80 8.05 -4.50
C GLU A 35 -6.33 9.38 -5.11
N ALA A 36 -7.26 10.29 -5.41
CA ALA A 36 -6.92 11.61 -5.92
C ALA A 36 -6.00 12.36 -4.94
N PHE A 37 -6.30 12.30 -3.64
CA PHE A 37 -5.46 12.88 -2.59
C PHE A 37 -4.03 12.29 -2.57
N CYS A 38 -3.87 10.97 -2.68
CA CYS A 38 -2.54 10.35 -2.79
C CYS A 38 -1.81 10.80 -4.05
N ARG A 39 -2.50 10.86 -5.20
CA ARG A 39 -1.90 11.29 -6.48
C ARG A 39 -1.48 12.76 -6.48
N SER A 40 -2.19 13.62 -5.75
CA SER A 40 -1.78 15.02 -5.53
C SER A 40 -0.60 15.16 -4.56
N ASN A 41 -0.29 14.13 -3.78
CA ASN A 41 0.75 14.13 -2.75
C ASN A 41 1.71 12.93 -2.90
N PRO A 42 2.37 12.74 -4.06
CA PRO A 42 3.07 11.50 -4.38
C PRO A 42 4.33 11.24 -3.54
N VAL A 43 4.94 12.29 -2.99
CA VAL A 43 6.14 12.18 -2.12
C VAL A 43 5.76 11.69 -0.71
N PRO A 44 4.83 12.34 0.02
CA PRO A 44 4.44 11.87 1.34
C PRO A 44 3.48 10.66 1.29
N LEU A 45 2.73 10.47 0.20
CA LEU A 45 1.74 9.40 0.03
C LEU A 45 1.97 8.61 -1.27
N PRO A 46 3.11 7.90 -1.40
CA PRO A 46 3.41 7.13 -2.59
C PRO A 46 2.46 5.94 -2.70
N LEU A 47 1.46 6.06 -3.57
CA LEU A 47 0.48 5.01 -3.81
C LEU A 47 1.10 3.81 -4.55
N LEU A 48 1.13 2.66 -3.90
CA LEU A 48 1.67 1.41 -4.44
C LEU A 48 0.62 0.54 -5.13
N TYR A 49 -0.57 0.45 -4.56
CA TYR A 49 -1.65 -0.41 -5.05
C TYR A 49 -3.01 0.04 -4.52
N ARG A 50 -4.04 -0.04 -5.39
CA ARG A 50 -5.46 0.08 -5.02
C ARG A 50 -6.20 -1.22 -5.32
N SER A 51 -6.86 -1.81 -4.32
CA SER A 51 -7.73 -2.98 -4.50
C SER A 51 -9.15 -2.59 -4.93
N GLN A 52 -9.89 -3.57 -5.42
CA GLN A 52 -11.34 -3.47 -5.61
C GLN A 52 -12.09 -3.47 -4.26
N SER A 53 -13.32 -2.96 -4.25
CA SER A 53 -14.16 -3.01 -3.05
C SER A 53 -14.42 -4.46 -2.62
N GLY A 54 -14.12 -4.78 -1.37
CA GLY A 54 -14.26 -6.13 -0.81
C GLY A 54 -13.10 -7.09 -1.13
N GLU A 55 -12.14 -6.68 -1.96
CA GLU A 55 -10.93 -7.47 -2.23
C GLU A 55 -9.93 -7.34 -1.07
N THR A 56 -9.52 -8.48 -0.50
CA THR A 56 -8.58 -8.55 0.63
C THR A 56 -7.18 -9.01 0.23
N SER A 57 -7.02 -9.53 -0.97
CA SER A 57 -5.73 -9.95 -1.50
C SER A 57 -4.95 -8.75 -2.04
N CYS A 58 -3.63 -8.87 -2.07
CA CYS A 58 -2.77 -7.91 -2.78
C CYS A 58 -1.67 -8.62 -3.58
N PRO A 59 -2.02 -9.39 -4.62
CA PRO A 59 -1.04 -10.18 -5.37
C PRO A 59 0.16 -9.39 -5.92
N PRO A 60 0.00 -8.13 -6.39
CA PRO A 60 1.13 -7.34 -6.88
C PRO A 60 2.19 -7.01 -5.82
N LEU A 61 1.80 -6.91 -4.54
CA LEU A 61 2.73 -6.59 -3.45
C LEU A 61 3.11 -7.83 -2.63
N ALA A 62 2.20 -8.78 -2.47
CA ALA A 62 2.41 -10.02 -1.75
C ALA A 62 1.41 -11.09 -2.20
N LYS A 63 1.92 -12.12 -2.89
CA LYS A 63 1.13 -13.19 -3.52
C LYS A 63 0.11 -13.89 -2.60
N HIS A 64 0.40 -13.97 -1.30
CA HIS A 64 -0.43 -14.68 -0.32
C HIS A 64 -0.86 -13.78 0.85
N ALA A 65 -0.85 -12.46 0.68
CA ALA A 65 -1.33 -11.55 1.73
C ALA A 65 -2.86 -11.52 1.79
N ASP A 66 -3.38 -11.53 3.02
CA ASP A 66 -4.76 -11.17 3.37
C ASP A 66 -4.66 -10.04 4.43
N ILE A 67 -5.38 -8.96 4.22
CA ILE A 67 -5.31 -7.74 5.05
C ILE A 67 -6.23 -7.72 6.27
N ARG A 68 -7.04 -8.76 6.47
CA ARG A 68 -8.04 -8.82 7.55
C ARG A 68 -7.44 -9.20 8.90
#